data_AF-A0A1C5D7P1-F1
#
_entry.id   AF-A0A1C5D7P1-F1
#
_cell.length_a   1.000
_cell.length_b   1.000
_cell.length_c   1.000
_cell.angle_alpha   90.00
_cell.angle_beta   90.00
_cell.angle_gamma   90.00
#
_symmetry.space_group_name_H-M   'P 1'
#
loop_
_entity.id
_entity.type
_entity.pdbx_description
1 polymer ?
#
loop_
_entity_poly.entity_id
_entity_poly.type
_entity_poly.pdbx_seq_one_letter_code
_entity_poly.pdbx_strand_id
1 'polypeptide(L)'
;MHQQGRTSTSPAFSALGTVLLRMAVLPYGALEDRSWKAPRFDASVPLDELTAYVTALAAHPALDEAVELSSTSLSALTRALRAGERPERRKLERAAVSLTKYALRMTGRPTPFGTFAGVTAARLGSAGEAAGARVGAGHRKFVRPDAGWFSAVAAEQIRTERPLRDLRVVWNDLCYARGDRMYSPWAASVERNTSRMRHLSVRAGRQIGFVRDRAAAPVDAAALAADLAASLAMDTAAAERTVRRLVDLRFLLASLVPFVITTDSLSDLGAACELLEHLGTAREALDGYAQSAVGEGRAELSTALAALRAVRPFPRPPVQVDLKMDASVTLPQAVGRELEECATTLWRLSPRTGTTPRMADYTKAFQERYGLHHAVPLTDVTHPGTGLGLPTASPGGTAGARRRPTELPERLDAAVGELVQDVTLHGAREIVLDAETTGRLERAARLPAADAARVPPDSLEL
;
A
#
# COMPACT_ATOMS: atom_id res chain seq x y z
N MET A 1 -13.83 24.44 40.91
CA MET A 1 -12.86 25.54 40.69
C MET A 1 -11.46 24.98 40.96
N HIS A 2 -10.90 24.26 39.99
CA HIS A 2 -9.50 23.83 39.96
C HIS A 2 -8.99 24.09 38.54
N GLN A 3 -8.56 25.33 38.30
CA GLN A 3 -7.66 25.64 37.20
C GLN A 3 -6.26 25.31 37.68
N GLN A 4 -5.79 24.08 37.42
CA GLN A 4 -4.36 23.79 37.49
C GLN A 4 -3.71 24.43 36.26
N GLY A 5 -2.70 25.26 36.53
CA GLY A 5 -2.01 26.08 35.53
C GLY A 5 -1.33 25.21 34.48
N ARG A 6 -1.85 25.27 33.25
CA ARG A 6 -1.07 24.95 32.05
C ARG A 6 0.11 25.90 31.99
N THR A 7 1.31 25.42 32.26
CA THR A 7 2.54 26.12 31.89
C THR A 7 2.53 26.31 30.38
N SER A 8 2.34 27.55 29.93
CA SER A 8 2.15 27.93 28.53
C SER A 8 3.48 27.89 27.76
N THR A 9 3.90 26.70 27.36
CA THR A 9 4.76 26.58 26.17
C THR A 9 3.83 26.47 24.97
N SER A 10 3.88 27.45 24.05
CA SER A 10 3.13 27.36 22.79
C SER A 10 3.40 26.01 22.10
N PRO A 11 2.37 25.36 21.52
CA PRO A 11 2.57 24.08 20.85
C PRO A 11 3.58 24.22 19.72
N ALA A 12 4.37 23.17 19.50
CA ALA A 12 5.39 23.13 18.44
C ALA A 12 4.77 22.97 17.04
N PHE A 13 3.50 22.60 16.97
CA PHE A 13 2.75 22.35 15.75
C PHE A 13 1.42 23.11 15.78
N SER A 14 0.92 23.44 14.60
CA SER A 14 -0.44 23.95 14.39
C SER A 14 -1.24 22.96 13.54
N ALA A 15 -2.46 22.64 13.95
CA ALA A 15 -3.32 21.72 13.22
C ALA A 15 -3.75 22.35 11.89
N LEU A 16 -3.62 21.59 10.81
CA LEU A 16 -4.22 21.97 9.53
C LEU A 16 -5.75 21.91 9.70
N GLY A 17 -6.47 22.91 9.19
CA GLY A 17 -7.94 23.00 9.33
C GLY A 17 -8.74 21.87 8.67
N THR A 18 -8.07 20.91 8.03
CA THR A 18 -8.65 19.74 7.36
C THR A 18 -8.08 18.46 7.95
N VAL A 19 -8.95 17.48 8.20
CA VAL A 19 -8.62 16.16 8.74
C VAL A 19 -9.14 15.08 7.79
N LEU A 20 -8.32 14.08 7.47
CA LEU A 20 -8.78 12.92 6.70
C LEU A 20 -9.51 11.95 7.64
N LEU A 21 -10.83 11.84 7.48
CA LEU A 21 -11.62 10.84 8.21
C LEU A 21 -11.72 9.55 7.42
N ARG A 22 -11.51 8.45 8.13
CA ARG A 22 -11.68 7.08 7.65
C ARG A 22 -12.89 6.49 8.35
N MET A 23 -13.80 5.89 7.59
CA MET A 23 -15.09 5.42 8.13
C MET A 23 -15.46 4.06 7.56
N ALA A 24 -15.98 3.19 8.42
CA ALA A 24 -16.68 1.98 7.98
C ALA A 24 -17.93 2.37 7.19
N VAL A 25 -18.26 1.59 6.15
CA VAL A 25 -19.34 1.96 5.23
C VAL A 25 -20.73 1.75 5.84
N LEU A 26 -20.87 0.75 6.72
CA LEU A 26 -22.10 0.47 7.45
C LEU A 26 -21.93 0.88 8.91
N PRO A 27 -23.00 1.32 9.60
CA PRO A 27 -22.96 1.52 11.04
C PRO A 27 -22.72 0.18 11.76
N TYR A 28 -22.15 0.25 12.97
CA TYR A 28 -21.83 -0.93 13.79
C TYR A 28 -23.02 -1.91 13.92
N GLY A 29 -24.23 -1.34 14.04
CA GLY A 29 -25.50 -2.05 14.19
C GLY A 29 -26.10 -2.70 12.93
N ALA A 30 -25.58 -2.40 11.73
CA ALA A 30 -26.28 -2.69 10.47
C ALA A 30 -26.52 -4.17 10.16
N LEU A 31 -25.73 -5.05 10.77
CA LEU A 31 -25.78 -6.49 10.57
C LEU A 31 -26.11 -7.24 11.88
N GLU A 32 -26.59 -6.54 12.91
CA GLU A 32 -26.81 -7.10 14.26
C GLU A 32 -28.12 -7.87 14.44
N ASP A 33 -29.13 -7.57 13.61
CA ASP A 33 -30.41 -8.30 13.58
C ASP A 33 -30.26 -9.77 13.14
N ARG A 34 -29.11 -10.08 12.54
CA ARG A 34 -28.62 -11.43 12.25
C ARG A 34 -27.82 -11.86 13.47
N SER A 35 -28.44 -12.65 14.35
CA SER A 35 -28.09 -13.12 15.72
C SER A 35 -26.65 -13.62 16.02
N TRP A 36 -25.59 -12.98 15.48
CA TRP A 36 -24.37 -13.67 15.05
C TRP A 36 -23.08 -13.10 15.65
N LYS A 37 -23.16 -12.50 16.84
CA LYS A 37 -22.00 -11.84 17.47
C LYS A 37 -20.95 -12.79 18.06
N ALA A 38 -21.24 -14.09 18.17
CA ALA A 38 -20.27 -15.08 18.65
C ALA A 38 -20.65 -16.52 18.23
N PRO A 39 -20.63 -16.84 16.92
CA PRO A 39 -21.02 -18.17 16.50
C PRO A 39 -19.95 -19.17 16.96
N ARG A 40 -20.39 -20.27 17.60
CA ARG A 40 -19.51 -21.42 17.76
C ARG A 40 -19.45 -22.11 16.41
N PHE A 41 -18.30 -22.10 15.75
CA PHE A 41 -18.11 -22.81 14.47
C PHE A 41 -17.46 -24.17 14.70
N ASP A 42 -17.93 -24.91 15.71
CA ASP A 42 -17.46 -26.23 16.02
C ASP A 42 -18.38 -27.32 15.46
N ALA A 43 -17.98 -28.58 15.62
CA ALA A 43 -18.70 -29.73 15.06
C ALA A 43 -20.12 -29.91 15.64
N SER A 44 -20.47 -29.23 16.74
CA SER A 44 -21.80 -29.33 17.35
C SER A 44 -22.87 -28.55 16.58
N VAL A 45 -22.50 -27.62 15.70
CA VAL A 45 -23.48 -26.85 14.91
C VAL A 45 -24.01 -27.69 13.74
N PRO A 46 -25.35 -27.90 13.65
CA PRO A 46 -25.98 -28.56 12.52
C PRO A 46 -25.62 -27.92 11.17
N LEU A 47 -25.49 -28.76 10.14
CA LEU A 47 -25.06 -28.28 8.81
C LEU A 47 -26.06 -27.29 8.20
N ASP A 48 -27.35 -27.50 8.45
CA ASP A 48 -28.42 -26.62 7.96
C ASP A 48 -28.38 -25.25 8.65
N GLU A 49 -28.07 -25.21 9.95
CA GLU A 49 -27.88 -23.95 10.69
C GLU A 49 -26.66 -23.19 10.16
N LEU A 50 -25.54 -23.89 9.93
CA LEU A 50 -24.34 -23.30 9.34
C LEU A 50 -24.58 -22.80 7.90
N THR A 51 -25.39 -23.50 7.12
CA THR A 51 -25.76 -23.11 5.76
C THR A 51 -26.69 -21.89 5.78
N ALA A 52 -27.68 -21.88 6.67
CA ALA A 52 -28.55 -20.73 6.89
C ALA A 52 -27.75 -19.51 7.33
N TYR A 53 -26.75 -19.72 8.20
CA TYR A 53 -25.79 -18.68 8.59
C TYR A 53 -25.01 -18.14 7.39
N VAL A 54 -24.30 -18.96 6.62
CA VAL A 54 -23.53 -18.43 5.47
C VAL A 54 -24.44 -17.73 4.47
N THR A 55 -25.63 -18.30 4.20
CA THR A 55 -26.61 -17.75 3.26
C THR A 55 -27.18 -16.41 3.71
N ALA A 56 -27.58 -16.25 4.98
CA ALA A 56 -28.17 -14.99 5.41
C ALA A 56 -27.13 -13.86 5.37
N LEU A 57 -25.88 -14.03 5.86
CA LEU A 57 -24.85 -12.98 5.71
C LEU A 57 -24.60 -12.63 4.24
N ALA A 58 -24.44 -13.65 3.40
CA ALA A 58 -24.22 -13.45 1.97
C ALA A 58 -25.41 -12.78 1.27
N ALA A 59 -26.61 -12.78 1.86
CA ALA A 59 -27.77 -12.08 1.31
C ALA A 59 -27.73 -10.55 1.51
N HIS A 60 -26.83 -10.00 2.36
CA HIS A 60 -26.70 -8.54 2.47
C HIS A 60 -25.98 -7.98 1.22
N PRO A 61 -26.63 -7.13 0.39
CA PRO A 61 -26.09 -6.76 -0.92
C PRO A 61 -24.71 -6.10 -0.83
N ALA A 62 -24.52 -5.18 0.11
CA ALA A 62 -23.25 -4.50 0.30
C ALA A 62 -22.11 -5.45 0.73
N LEU A 63 -22.39 -6.45 1.58
CA LEU A 63 -21.38 -7.38 2.07
C LEU A 63 -20.98 -8.36 0.95
N ASP A 64 -21.95 -8.83 0.18
CA ASP A 64 -21.73 -9.72 -0.94
C ASP A 64 -20.88 -9.06 -2.03
N GLU A 65 -21.18 -7.79 -2.36
CA GLU A 65 -20.37 -6.97 -3.25
C GLU A 65 -18.93 -6.82 -2.73
N ALA A 66 -18.76 -6.47 -1.44
CA ALA A 66 -17.43 -6.30 -0.84
C ALA A 66 -16.61 -7.60 -0.79
N VAL A 67 -17.28 -8.75 -0.61
CA VAL A 67 -16.65 -10.08 -0.67
C VAL A 67 -16.22 -10.43 -2.09
N GLU A 68 -17.03 -10.11 -3.10
CA GLU A 68 -16.68 -10.31 -4.52
C GLU A 68 -15.43 -9.54 -4.93
N LEU A 69 -15.24 -8.32 -4.41
CA LEU A 69 -14.02 -7.53 -4.58
C LEU A 69 -12.80 -8.06 -3.82
N SER A 70 -12.99 -8.89 -2.79
CA SER A 70 -11.92 -9.20 -1.83
C SER A 70 -11.48 -10.66 -1.82
N SER A 71 -12.36 -11.59 -2.20
CA SER A 71 -12.08 -13.02 -2.11
C SER A 71 -12.79 -13.83 -3.19
N THR A 72 -12.05 -14.20 -4.22
CA THR A 72 -12.53 -15.08 -5.30
C THR A 72 -13.12 -16.39 -4.76
N SER A 73 -12.45 -17.03 -3.80
CA SER A 73 -12.88 -18.31 -3.24
C SER A 73 -14.15 -18.21 -2.39
N LEU A 74 -14.29 -17.13 -1.61
CA LEU A 74 -15.48 -16.93 -0.77
C LEU A 74 -16.69 -16.54 -1.62
N SER A 75 -16.50 -15.67 -2.62
CA SER A 75 -17.52 -15.30 -3.60
C SER A 75 -17.99 -16.51 -4.42
N ALA A 76 -17.07 -17.41 -4.82
CA ALA A 76 -17.44 -18.66 -5.48
C ALA A 76 -18.35 -19.54 -4.61
N LEU A 77 -18.04 -19.65 -3.31
CA LEU A 77 -18.84 -20.42 -2.37
C LEU A 77 -20.23 -19.81 -2.15
N THR A 78 -20.34 -18.49 -1.98
CA THR A 78 -21.66 -17.84 -1.82
C THR A 78 -22.51 -17.95 -3.08
N ARG A 79 -21.89 -17.93 -4.28
CA ARG A 79 -22.58 -18.19 -5.56
C ARG A 79 -23.09 -19.64 -5.66
N ALA A 80 -22.27 -20.62 -5.29
CA ALA A 80 -22.67 -22.03 -5.28
C ALA A 80 -23.87 -22.28 -4.35
N LEU A 81 -23.86 -21.68 -3.15
CA LEU A 81 -25.00 -21.76 -2.23
C LEU A 81 -26.27 -21.15 -2.81
N ARG A 82 -26.18 -19.99 -3.48
CA ARG A 82 -27.32 -19.37 -4.18
C ARG A 82 -27.84 -20.22 -5.34
N ALA A 83 -26.99 -21.02 -5.96
CA ALA A 83 -27.36 -21.98 -7.00
C ALA A 83 -27.95 -23.30 -6.45
N GLY A 84 -28.11 -23.44 -5.14
CA GLY A 84 -28.65 -24.64 -4.50
C GLY A 84 -27.65 -25.77 -4.31
N GLU A 85 -26.36 -25.52 -4.57
CA GLU A 85 -25.31 -26.50 -4.29
C GLU A 85 -25.13 -26.68 -2.77
N ARG A 86 -24.58 -27.84 -2.39
CA ARG A 86 -24.28 -28.18 -0.98
C ARG A 86 -22.77 -28.34 -0.78
N PRO A 87 -22.04 -27.26 -0.47
CA PRO A 87 -20.62 -27.33 -0.18
C PRO A 87 -20.33 -28.22 1.05
N GLU A 88 -19.15 -28.82 1.08
CA GLU A 88 -18.68 -29.59 2.23
C GLU A 88 -18.66 -28.75 3.53
N ARG A 89 -18.97 -29.39 4.67
CA ARG A 89 -18.96 -28.77 6.01
C ARG A 89 -17.72 -27.91 6.27
N ARG A 90 -16.52 -28.43 6.00
CA ARG A 90 -15.25 -27.70 6.25
C ARG A 90 -15.12 -26.43 5.39
N LYS A 91 -15.75 -26.38 4.22
CA LYS A 91 -15.79 -25.15 3.39
C LYS A 91 -16.78 -24.14 4.00
N LEU A 92 -17.92 -24.61 4.48
CA LEU A 92 -18.93 -23.78 5.16
C LEU A 92 -18.42 -23.20 6.48
N GLU A 93 -17.74 -23.98 7.31
CA GLU A 93 -17.16 -23.49 8.59
C GLU A 93 -16.16 -22.36 8.34
N ARG A 94 -15.27 -22.55 7.36
CA ARG A 94 -14.31 -21.51 6.93
C ARG A 94 -15.02 -20.28 6.35
N ALA A 95 -16.07 -20.48 5.56
CA ALA A 95 -16.86 -19.40 4.99
C ALA A 95 -17.57 -18.59 6.08
N ALA A 96 -18.16 -19.27 7.06
CA ALA A 96 -18.87 -18.64 8.16
C ALA A 96 -17.92 -17.77 9.00
N VAL A 97 -16.75 -18.28 9.39
CA VAL A 97 -15.71 -17.48 10.05
C VAL A 97 -15.29 -16.27 9.20
N SER A 98 -15.07 -16.48 7.91
CA SER A 98 -14.57 -15.43 7.00
C SER A 98 -15.61 -14.33 6.76
N LEU A 99 -16.87 -14.69 6.49
CA LEU A 99 -17.97 -13.73 6.31
C LEU A 99 -18.22 -12.95 7.60
N THR A 100 -18.11 -13.58 8.77
CA THR A 100 -18.23 -12.88 10.05
C THR A 100 -17.13 -11.82 10.21
N LYS A 101 -15.88 -12.17 9.87
CA LYS A 101 -14.77 -11.21 9.87
C LYS A 101 -14.99 -10.06 8.88
N TYR A 102 -15.54 -10.34 7.70
CA TYR A 102 -15.87 -9.31 6.72
C TYR A 102 -17.04 -8.42 7.17
N ALA A 103 -18.07 -8.98 7.81
CA ALA A 103 -19.17 -8.23 8.41
C ALA A 103 -18.67 -7.28 9.49
N LEU A 104 -17.89 -7.79 10.46
CA LEU A 104 -17.28 -6.98 11.52
C LEU A 104 -16.35 -5.91 10.96
N ARG A 105 -15.62 -6.20 9.86
CA ARG A 105 -14.81 -5.21 9.17
C ARG A 105 -15.70 -4.09 8.60
N MET A 106 -16.77 -4.47 7.91
CA MET A 106 -17.68 -3.55 7.20
C MET A 106 -18.41 -2.59 8.13
N THR A 107 -18.66 -3.02 9.37
CA THR A 107 -19.43 -2.25 10.35
C THR A 107 -18.55 -1.57 11.42
N GLY A 108 -17.32 -2.04 11.64
CA GLY A 108 -16.50 -1.62 12.77
C GLY A 108 -15.06 -1.21 12.47
N ARG A 109 -14.50 -1.53 11.29
CA ARG A 109 -13.10 -1.20 10.99
C ARG A 109 -12.99 -0.07 9.95
N PRO A 110 -12.58 1.14 10.35
CA PRO A 110 -12.54 2.29 9.45
C PRO A 110 -11.39 2.26 8.42
N THR A 111 -10.48 1.28 8.45
CA THR A 111 -9.34 1.23 7.51
C THR A 111 -9.82 1.06 6.05
N PRO A 112 -9.60 2.05 5.16
CA PRO A 112 -10.11 2.01 3.78
C PRO A 112 -9.65 0.76 3.04
N PHE A 113 -10.60 0.06 2.41
CA PHE A 113 -10.35 -1.16 1.65
C PHE A 113 -11.59 -1.53 0.84
N GLY A 114 -11.51 -1.44 -0.49
CA GLY A 114 -12.64 -1.75 -1.36
C GLY A 114 -13.87 -0.93 -0.97
N THR A 115 -15.00 -1.62 -0.84
CA THR A 115 -16.27 -1.05 -0.39
C THR A 115 -16.55 -1.30 1.10
N PHE A 116 -15.59 -1.77 1.90
CA PHE A 116 -15.80 -1.96 3.36
C PHE A 116 -15.74 -0.66 4.15
N ALA A 117 -14.88 0.26 3.72
CA ALA A 117 -14.60 1.51 4.39
C ALA A 117 -14.03 2.49 3.38
N GLY A 118 -14.34 3.77 3.58
CA GLY A 118 -13.89 4.85 2.71
C GLY A 118 -13.32 6.03 3.47
N VAL A 119 -13.02 7.09 2.72
CA VAL A 119 -12.48 8.33 3.24
C VAL A 119 -13.37 9.53 2.93
N THR A 120 -13.36 10.53 3.80
CA THR A 120 -13.85 11.88 3.52
C THR A 120 -12.94 12.92 4.18
N ALA A 121 -13.04 14.17 3.75
CA ALA A 121 -12.43 15.28 4.45
C ALA A 121 -13.40 15.80 5.53
N ALA A 122 -12.89 15.97 6.74
CA ALA A 122 -13.53 16.76 7.78
C ALA A 122 -12.79 18.08 7.96
N ARG A 123 -13.47 19.06 8.55
CA ARG A 123 -12.84 20.33 8.91
C ARG A 123 -12.85 20.56 10.40
N LEU A 124 -11.88 21.31 10.88
CA LEU A 124 -11.90 21.91 12.20
C LEU A 124 -12.82 23.14 12.15
N GLY A 125 -13.82 23.17 13.02
CA GLY A 125 -14.72 24.30 13.18
C GLY A 125 -14.03 25.49 13.81
N SER A 126 -14.58 26.67 13.55
CA SER A 126 -14.15 27.92 14.19
C SER A 126 -14.59 28.02 15.65
N ALA A 127 -14.07 29.01 16.38
CA ALA A 127 -14.43 29.20 17.79
C ALA A 127 -15.94 29.44 17.94
N GLY A 128 -16.60 28.63 18.77
CA GLY A 128 -18.05 28.69 19.00
C GLY A 128 -18.91 27.99 17.94
N GLU A 129 -18.30 27.43 16.90
CA GLU A 129 -19.03 26.65 15.91
C GLU A 129 -19.39 25.26 16.47
N ALA A 130 -20.64 24.85 16.25
CA ALA A 130 -21.13 23.55 16.71
C ALA A 130 -20.47 22.39 15.94
N ALA A 131 -20.17 21.30 16.65
CA ALA A 131 -19.80 20.05 16.01
C ALA A 131 -20.99 19.51 15.20
N GLY A 132 -20.70 18.84 14.08
CA GLY A 132 -21.74 18.26 13.25
C GLY A 132 -21.21 17.15 12.37
N ALA A 133 -22.02 16.12 12.17
CA ALA A 133 -21.72 15.04 11.23
C ALA A 133 -22.99 14.69 10.46
N ARG A 134 -22.90 14.69 9.13
CA ARG A 134 -23.89 14.10 8.24
C ARG A 134 -23.22 12.96 7.49
N VAL A 135 -23.85 11.79 7.49
CA VAL A 135 -23.46 10.66 6.65
C VAL A 135 -24.68 10.33 5.79
N GLY A 136 -24.54 10.46 4.47
CA GLY A 136 -25.55 10.06 3.51
C GLY A 136 -25.19 8.75 2.82
N ALA A 137 -26.03 8.29 1.90
CA ALA A 137 -25.84 7.03 1.17
C ALA A 137 -25.12 7.20 -0.17
N GLY A 138 -24.87 8.43 -0.63
CA GLY A 138 -24.31 8.74 -1.96
C GLY A 138 -22.80 8.52 -2.08
N HIS A 139 -22.27 7.44 -1.50
CA HIS A 139 -20.84 7.12 -1.54
C HIS A 139 -20.37 6.93 -2.99
N ARG A 140 -19.17 7.43 -3.31
CA ARG A 140 -18.63 7.35 -4.67
C ARG A 140 -17.50 6.33 -4.74
N LYS A 141 -17.60 5.40 -5.69
CA LYS A 141 -16.60 4.38 -5.96
C LYS A 141 -15.57 4.93 -6.97
N PHE A 142 -14.30 4.90 -6.62
CA PHE A 142 -13.19 5.12 -7.54
C PHE A 142 -12.64 3.76 -7.94
N VAL A 143 -12.97 3.34 -9.16
CA VAL A 143 -12.70 2.00 -9.67
C VAL A 143 -11.53 2.06 -10.65
N ARG A 144 -10.60 1.09 -10.55
CA ARG A 144 -9.48 0.96 -11.49
C ARG A 144 -9.05 -0.50 -11.64
N PRO A 145 -8.43 -0.88 -12.77
CA PRO A 145 -7.80 -2.19 -12.91
C PRO A 145 -6.71 -2.41 -11.83
N ASP A 146 -6.53 -3.66 -11.40
CA ASP A 146 -5.41 -4.03 -10.53
C ASP A 146 -4.08 -3.77 -11.25
N ALA A 147 -3.17 -3.04 -10.61
CA ALA A 147 -1.91 -2.63 -11.22
C ALA A 147 -1.00 -3.83 -11.55
N GLY A 148 -1.07 -4.90 -10.77
CA GLY A 148 -0.34 -6.14 -11.00
C GLY A 148 -0.86 -6.87 -12.23
N TRP A 149 -2.18 -7.03 -12.34
CA TRP A 149 -2.84 -7.58 -13.52
C TRP A 149 -2.53 -6.75 -14.77
N PHE A 150 -2.70 -5.43 -14.70
CA PHE A 150 -2.47 -4.51 -15.82
C PHE A 150 -1.03 -4.59 -16.31
N SER A 151 -0.06 -4.51 -15.40
CA SER A 151 1.36 -4.60 -15.73
C SER A 151 1.72 -5.94 -16.37
N ALA A 152 1.04 -7.00 -15.96
CA ALA A 152 1.30 -8.33 -16.47
C ALA A 152 0.74 -8.49 -17.90
N VAL A 153 -0.47 -8.00 -18.18
CA VAL A 153 -1.04 -7.93 -19.54
C VAL A 153 -0.16 -7.07 -20.45
N ALA A 154 0.26 -5.89 -19.99
CA ALA A 154 1.16 -5.00 -20.74
C ALA A 154 2.49 -5.70 -21.09
N ALA A 155 3.10 -6.40 -20.14
CA ALA A 155 4.34 -7.14 -20.37
C ALA A 155 4.17 -8.26 -21.41
N GLU A 156 3.03 -8.96 -21.39
CA GLU A 156 2.70 -9.98 -22.38
C GLU A 156 2.51 -9.38 -23.77
N GLN A 157 1.75 -8.29 -23.89
CA GLN A 157 1.54 -7.57 -25.14
C GLN A 157 2.86 -7.08 -25.75
N ILE A 158 3.75 -6.47 -24.96
CA ILE A 158 5.07 -6.05 -25.46
C ILE A 158 5.90 -7.24 -25.93
N ARG A 159 5.76 -8.41 -25.31
CA ARG A 159 6.54 -9.60 -25.65
C ARG A 159 6.06 -10.24 -26.96
N THR A 160 4.76 -10.31 -27.22
CA THR A 160 4.19 -11.15 -28.30
C THR A 160 3.62 -10.36 -29.47
N GLU A 161 2.88 -9.28 -29.20
CA GLU A 161 1.93 -8.74 -30.18
C GLU A 161 2.18 -7.27 -30.52
N ARG A 162 2.69 -6.48 -29.57
CA ARG A 162 2.75 -5.02 -29.76
C ARG A 162 3.86 -4.62 -30.74
N PRO A 163 3.56 -3.86 -31.81
CA PRO A 163 4.59 -3.31 -32.69
C PRO A 163 5.56 -2.40 -31.93
N LEU A 164 6.87 -2.52 -32.18
CA LEU A 164 7.87 -1.65 -31.54
C LEU A 164 7.70 -0.17 -31.92
N ARG A 165 7.10 0.12 -33.07
CA ARG A 165 6.81 1.50 -33.51
C ARG A 165 5.80 2.22 -32.61
N ASP A 166 5.02 1.48 -31.83
CA ASP A 166 4.02 2.02 -30.91
C ASP A 166 4.59 2.27 -29.51
N LEU A 167 5.87 1.95 -29.28
CA LEU A 167 6.49 1.97 -27.96
C LEU A 167 7.63 2.98 -27.90
N ARG A 168 7.65 3.77 -26.82
CA ARG A 168 8.85 4.49 -26.39
C ARG A 168 9.51 3.72 -25.26
N VAL A 169 10.83 3.65 -25.28
CA VAL A 169 11.64 2.96 -24.30
C VAL A 169 12.72 3.85 -23.72
N VAL A 170 13.07 3.62 -22.46
CA VAL A 170 14.17 4.29 -21.76
C VAL A 170 14.95 3.26 -20.96
N TRP A 171 16.26 3.45 -20.83
CA TRP A 171 17.09 2.63 -19.97
C TRP A 171 16.64 2.74 -18.50
N ASN A 172 16.53 1.61 -17.83
CA ASN A 172 16.27 1.57 -16.39
C ASN A 172 17.54 2.01 -15.65
N ASP A 173 17.55 3.25 -15.18
CA ASP A 173 18.65 3.91 -14.47
C ASP A 173 19.04 3.25 -13.14
N LEU A 174 18.23 2.31 -12.65
CA LEU A 174 18.59 1.46 -11.51
C LEU A 174 19.52 0.30 -11.91
N CYS A 175 19.72 0.03 -13.20
CA CYS A 175 20.65 -1.01 -13.65
C CYS A 175 22.10 -0.60 -13.41
N TYR A 176 22.93 -1.55 -12.96
CA TYR A 176 24.33 -1.31 -12.63
C TYR A 176 25.26 -2.37 -13.20
N ALA A 177 26.49 -1.97 -13.50
CA ALA A 177 27.52 -2.86 -14.01
C ALA A 177 28.32 -3.50 -12.85
N ARG A 178 28.61 -4.79 -12.96
CA ARG A 178 29.56 -5.48 -12.06
C ARG A 178 30.38 -6.46 -12.88
N GLY A 179 31.67 -6.17 -13.03
CA GLY A 179 32.56 -6.92 -13.92
C GLY A 179 32.10 -6.79 -15.38
N ASP A 180 32.01 -7.92 -16.07
CA ASP A 180 31.57 -8.01 -17.48
C ASP A 180 30.05 -8.16 -17.63
N ARG A 181 29.27 -7.90 -16.56
CA ARG A 181 27.82 -8.09 -16.53
C ARG A 181 27.08 -6.81 -16.13
N MET A 182 25.90 -6.65 -16.73
CA MET A 182 24.93 -5.62 -16.39
C MET A 182 23.77 -6.28 -15.61
N TYR A 183 23.40 -5.69 -14.48
CA TYR A 183 22.39 -6.21 -13.55
C TYR A 183 21.16 -5.32 -13.52
N SER A 184 19.98 -5.93 -13.61
CA SER A 184 18.69 -5.27 -13.34
C SER A 184 18.28 -5.56 -11.89
N PRO A 185 17.99 -4.54 -11.07
CA PRO A 185 17.73 -4.70 -9.65
C PRO A 185 16.37 -5.32 -9.31
N TRP A 186 15.44 -5.36 -10.26
CA TRP A 186 14.05 -5.77 -9.99
C TRP A 186 13.47 -6.69 -11.05
N ALA A 187 13.38 -7.98 -10.73
CA ALA A 187 12.42 -8.89 -11.36
C ALA A 187 11.44 -9.38 -10.29
N ALA A 188 10.35 -8.64 -10.09
CA ALA A 188 9.25 -9.13 -9.29
C ALA A 188 8.55 -10.26 -10.05
N SER A 189 8.50 -11.46 -9.47
CA SER A 189 7.54 -12.46 -9.91
C SER A 189 6.19 -12.03 -9.36
N VAL A 190 5.39 -11.32 -10.18
CA VAL A 190 4.01 -10.92 -9.84
C VAL A 190 3.13 -12.17 -9.57
N GLU A 191 3.56 -13.33 -10.05
CA GLU A 191 2.80 -14.59 -10.05
C GLU A 191 3.03 -15.48 -8.83
N ARG A 192 4.09 -15.27 -8.05
CA ARG A 192 4.38 -16.11 -6.88
C ARG A 192 4.42 -15.25 -5.65
N ASN A 193 3.76 -15.71 -4.59
CA ASN A 193 3.76 -15.15 -3.24
C ASN A 193 5.16 -15.18 -2.56
N THR A 194 6.24 -15.21 -3.35
CA THR A 194 7.63 -15.27 -2.91
C THR A 194 8.32 -13.96 -3.28
N SER A 195 8.64 -13.18 -2.28
CA SER A 195 9.42 -11.93 -2.34
C SER A 195 10.90 -12.13 -2.67
N ARG A 196 11.27 -13.19 -3.41
CA ARG A 196 12.66 -13.39 -3.83
C ARG A 196 12.99 -12.44 -4.97
N MET A 197 13.68 -11.36 -4.62
CA MET A 197 14.37 -10.49 -5.58
C MET A 197 15.33 -11.36 -6.40
N ARG A 198 15.02 -11.57 -7.68
CA ARG A 198 15.97 -12.19 -8.61
C ARG A 198 16.69 -11.06 -9.34
N HIS A 199 18.00 -10.96 -9.14
CA HIS A 199 18.82 -10.12 -10.01
C HIS A 199 18.92 -10.82 -11.37
N LEU A 200 18.37 -10.19 -12.40
CA LEU A 200 18.60 -10.61 -13.78
C LEU A 200 19.89 -9.94 -14.25
N SER A 201 20.73 -10.69 -14.98
CA SER A 201 21.96 -10.13 -15.53
C SER A 201 22.18 -10.58 -16.96
N VAL A 202 22.75 -9.67 -17.75
CA VAL A 202 23.20 -9.92 -19.13
C VAL A 202 24.69 -9.59 -19.23
N ARG A 203 25.38 -10.14 -20.23
CA ARG A 203 26.76 -9.74 -20.50
C ARG A 203 26.76 -8.27 -20.95
N ALA A 204 27.58 -7.43 -20.32
CA ALA A 204 27.77 -6.02 -20.65
C ALA A 204 28.64 -5.86 -21.91
N GLY A 205 28.19 -6.44 -23.02
CA GLY A 205 28.86 -6.33 -24.33
C GLY A 205 28.50 -5.05 -25.07
N ARG A 206 29.07 -4.89 -26.28
CA ARG A 206 28.84 -3.72 -27.15
C ARG A 206 27.36 -3.44 -27.40
N GLN A 207 26.53 -4.48 -27.56
CA GLN A 207 25.08 -4.38 -27.74
C GLN A 207 24.40 -3.68 -26.56
N ILE A 208 24.71 -4.11 -25.32
CA ILE A 208 24.10 -3.55 -24.11
C ILE A 208 24.59 -2.12 -23.87
N GLY A 209 25.88 -1.86 -24.08
CA GLY A 209 26.44 -0.51 -24.00
C GLY A 209 25.75 0.44 -24.97
N PHE A 210 25.63 0.04 -26.25
CA PHE A 210 24.94 0.83 -27.27
C PHE A 210 23.49 1.16 -26.88
N VAL A 211 22.72 0.14 -26.46
CA VAL A 211 21.31 0.35 -26.06
C VAL A 211 21.21 1.28 -24.85
N ARG A 212 22.03 1.07 -23.82
CA ARG A 212 22.06 1.93 -22.63
C ARG A 212 22.31 3.39 -23.00
N ASP A 213 23.35 3.64 -23.81
CA ASP A 213 23.78 5.00 -24.14
C ASP A 213 22.74 5.68 -25.05
N ARG A 214 22.19 4.95 -26.03
CA ARG A 214 21.19 5.46 -26.97
C ARG A 214 19.83 5.72 -26.31
N ALA A 215 19.47 4.93 -25.30
CA ALA A 215 18.21 5.02 -24.55
C ALA A 215 18.37 5.68 -23.18
N ALA A 216 19.41 6.50 -22.96
CA ALA A 216 19.59 7.28 -21.72
C ALA A 216 18.44 8.29 -21.49
N ALA A 217 17.75 8.68 -22.56
CA ALA A 217 16.48 9.39 -22.55
C ALA A 217 15.41 8.57 -23.32
N PRO A 218 14.11 8.86 -23.18
CA PRO A 218 13.06 8.15 -23.91
C PRO A 218 13.24 8.24 -25.44
N VAL A 219 13.27 7.08 -26.10
CA VAL A 219 13.44 6.92 -27.56
C VAL A 219 12.38 5.98 -28.13
N ASP A 220 12.10 6.10 -29.43
CA ASP A 220 11.18 5.19 -30.10
C ASP A 220 11.82 3.81 -30.28
N ALA A 221 11.12 2.74 -29.90
CA ALA A 221 11.72 1.41 -29.81
C ALA A 221 12.07 0.83 -31.18
N ALA A 222 11.29 1.15 -32.22
CA ALA A 222 11.62 0.78 -33.60
C ALA A 222 12.89 1.50 -34.10
N ALA A 223 13.05 2.79 -33.78
CA ALA A 223 14.26 3.54 -34.12
C ALA A 223 15.49 2.99 -33.38
N LEU A 224 15.35 2.67 -32.09
CA LEU A 224 16.41 2.03 -31.32
C LEU A 224 16.83 0.68 -31.93
N ALA A 225 15.87 -0.14 -32.38
CA ALA A 225 16.16 -1.42 -33.03
C ALA A 225 16.87 -1.22 -34.38
N ALA A 226 16.44 -0.25 -35.19
CA ALA A 226 17.10 0.08 -36.45
C ALA A 226 18.53 0.61 -36.25
N ASP A 227 18.72 1.52 -35.29
CA ASP A 227 20.02 2.08 -34.92
C ASP A 227 20.98 0.97 -34.43
N LEU A 228 20.47 0.03 -33.63
CA LEU A 228 21.23 -1.13 -33.15
C LEU A 228 21.62 -2.07 -34.30
N ALA A 229 20.70 -2.33 -35.23
CA ALA A 229 20.94 -3.16 -36.40
C ALA A 229 22.04 -2.58 -37.28
N ALA A 230 21.95 -1.29 -37.61
CA ALA A 230 22.93 -0.59 -38.43
C ALA A 230 24.31 -0.51 -37.76
N SER A 231 24.34 -0.11 -36.48
CA SER A 231 25.61 0.16 -35.78
C SER A 231 26.44 -1.09 -35.49
N LEU A 232 25.80 -2.25 -35.39
CA LEU A 232 26.46 -3.52 -35.08
C LEU A 232 26.36 -4.55 -36.21
N ALA A 233 25.94 -4.13 -37.41
CA ALA A 233 25.73 -4.99 -38.57
C ALA A 233 24.90 -6.24 -38.22
N MET A 234 23.82 -6.06 -37.45
CA MET A 234 22.91 -7.12 -37.02
C MET A 234 21.70 -7.18 -37.95
N ASP A 235 21.12 -8.38 -38.08
CA ASP A 235 19.80 -8.55 -38.68
C ASP A 235 18.73 -7.73 -37.91
N THR A 236 17.85 -7.05 -38.65
CA THR A 236 16.80 -6.19 -38.07
C THR A 236 15.91 -6.98 -37.11
N ALA A 237 15.48 -8.19 -37.49
CA ALA A 237 14.63 -8.99 -36.61
C ALA A 237 15.38 -9.44 -35.34
N ALA A 238 16.70 -9.68 -35.42
CA ALA A 238 17.54 -9.93 -34.25
C ALA A 238 17.66 -8.70 -33.33
N ALA A 239 17.77 -7.49 -33.89
CA ALA A 239 17.79 -6.25 -33.12
C ALA A 239 16.45 -5.99 -32.42
N GLU A 240 15.33 -6.20 -33.11
CA GLU A 240 13.99 -6.09 -32.50
C GLU A 240 13.78 -7.10 -31.36
N ARG A 241 14.18 -8.37 -31.57
CA ARG A 241 14.16 -9.39 -30.51
C ARG A 241 15.02 -8.99 -29.31
N THR A 242 16.15 -8.33 -29.55
CA THR A 242 17.03 -7.83 -28.48
C THR A 242 16.34 -6.74 -27.67
N VAL A 243 15.74 -5.74 -28.32
CA VAL A 243 14.99 -4.66 -27.65
C VAL A 243 13.84 -5.24 -26.82
N ARG A 244 13.02 -6.13 -27.40
CA ARG A 244 11.93 -6.81 -26.66
C ARG A 244 12.45 -7.57 -25.45
N ARG A 245 13.56 -8.30 -25.61
CA ARG A 245 14.18 -9.04 -24.51
C ARG A 245 14.69 -8.12 -23.40
N LEU A 246 15.23 -6.95 -23.72
CA LEU A 246 15.67 -5.99 -22.72
C LEU A 246 14.50 -5.33 -21.98
N VAL A 247 13.35 -5.17 -22.62
CA VAL A 247 12.11 -4.76 -21.91
C VAL A 247 11.62 -5.86 -20.96
N ASP A 248 11.56 -7.10 -21.44
CA ASP A 248 11.16 -8.29 -20.65
C ASP A 248 12.06 -8.49 -19.43
N LEU A 249 13.38 -8.29 -19.59
CA LEU A 249 14.37 -8.37 -18.51
C LEU A 249 14.45 -7.08 -17.65
N ARG A 250 13.61 -6.07 -17.92
CA ARG A 250 13.54 -4.79 -17.20
C ARG A 250 14.84 -3.97 -17.22
N PHE A 251 15.66 -4.13 -18.27
CA PHE A 251 16.76 -3.21 -18.58
C PHE A 251 16.26 -1.98 -19.35
N LEU A 252 15.20 -2.15 -20.14
CA LEU A 252 14.43 -1.07 -20.72
C LEU A 252 13.05 -1.00 -20.03
N LEU A 253 12.59 0.22 -19.76
CA LEU A 253 11.22 0.53 -19.39
C LEU A 253 10.47 0.94 -20.66
N ALA A 254 9.21 0.53 -20.81
CA ALA A 254 8.40 0.79 -21.99
C ALA A 254 7.13 1.58 -21.65
N SER A 255 6.68 2.43 -22.58
CA SER A 255 5.57 3.39 -22.41
C SER A 255 4.15 2.81 -22.43
N LEU A 256 3.96 1.53 -22.06
CA LEU A 256 2.63 0.88 -22.10
C LEU A 256 1.91 0.91 -20.74
N VAL A 257 2.65 1.03 -19.64
CA VAL A 257 2.06 1.17 -18.31
C VAL A 257 2.08 2.64 -17.92
N PRO A 258 0.92 3.31 -17.79
CA PRO A 258 0.88 4.72 -17.42
C PRO A 258 1.29 4.91 -15.96
N PHE A 259 1.67 6.14 -15.60
CA PHE A 259 1.98 6.51 -14.22
C PHE A 259 0.76 6.32 -13.29
N VAL A 260 -0.44 6.63 -13.79
CA VAL A 260 -1.71 6.38 -13.12
C VAL A 260 -2.55 5.47 -13.99
N ILE A 261 -2.96 4.32 -13.45
CA ILE A 261 -3.84 3.36 -14.12
C ILE A 261 -5.29 3.70 -13.79
N THR A 262 -6.08 3.97 -14.83
CA THR A 262 -7.53 4.25 -14.76
C THR A 262 -8.31 3.21 -15.57
N THR A 263 -9.65 3.28 -15.57
CA THR A 263 -10.49 2.46 -16.47
C THR A 263 -10.19 2.77 -17.93
N ASP A 264 -9.96 4.03 -18.29
CA ASP A 264 -9.58 4.45 -19.65
C ASP A 264 -8.26 3.83 -20.12
N SER A 265 -7.31 3.59 -19.20
CA SER A 265 -6.03 2.95 -19.51
C SER A 265 -6.19 1.54 -20.08
N LEU A 266 -7.34 0.88 -19.92
CA LEU A 266 -7.60 -0.43 -20.54
C LEU A 266 -7.53 -0.36 -22.06
N SER A 267 -7.93 0.75 -22.66
CA SER A 267 -7.89 0.92 -24.13
C SER A 267 -6.47 0.89 -24.69
N ASP A 268 -5.46 1.25 -23.89
CA ASP A 268 -4.05 1.26 -24.31
C ASP A 268 -3.45 -0.14 -24.42
N LEU A 269 -4.03 -1.14 -23.76
CA LEU A 269 -3.50 -2.51 -23.69
C LEU A 269 -3.78 -3.34 -24.95
N GLY A 270 -4.86 -3.05 -25.69
CA GLY A 270 -5.31 -3.89 -26.78
C GLY A 270 -4.63 -3.59 -28.12
N ALA A 271 -3.91 -4.55 -28.68
CA ALA A 271 -3.46 -4.50 -30.09
C ALA A 271 -4.27 -5.45 -31.01
N ALA A 272 -4.85 -6.51 -30.47
CA ALA A 272 -5.66 -7.50 -31.18
C ALA A 272 -7.17 -7.29 -30.96
N CYS A 273 -8.00 -7.61 -31.97
CA CYS A 273 -9.45 -7.38 -31.92
C CYS A 273 -10.15 -8.08 -30.74
N GLU A 274 -9.87 -9.37 -30.52
CA GLU A 274 -10.49 -10.13 -29.41
C GLU A 274 -10.15 -9.53 -28.03
N LEU A 275 -8.91 -9.06 -27.86
CA LEU A 275 -8.47 -8.40 -26.64
C LEU A 275 -9.21 -7.05 -26.45
N LEU A 276 -9.35 -6.27 -27.52
CA LEU A 276 -10.07 -5.00 -27.50
C LEU A 276 -11.55 -5.17 -27.11
N GLU A 277 -12.22 -6.23 -27.56
CA GLU A 277 -13.62 -6.53 -27.20
C GLU A 277 -13.77 -6.79 -25.70
N HIS A 278 -12.93 -7.65 -25.13
CA HIS A 278 -12.96 -7.94 -23.69
C HIS A 278 -12.59 -6.70 -22.85
N LEU A 279 -11.59 -5.92 -23.28
CA LEU A 279 -11.20 -4.69 -22.59
C LEU A 279 -12.28 -3.61 -22.68
N GLY A 280 -12.98 -3.50 -23.82
CA GLY A 280 -14.14 -2.61 -23.99
C GLY A 280 -15.29 -2.99 -23.07
N THR A 281 -15.64 -4.28 -23.03
CA THR A 281 -16.65 -4.84 -22.12
C THR A 281 -16.28 -4.56 -20.65
N ALA A 282 -15.02 -4.78 -20.29
CA ALA A 282 -14.53 -4.51 -18.95
C ALA A 282 -14.65 -3.03 -18.60
N ARG A 283 -14.25 -2.13 -19.50
CA ARG A 283 -14.33 -0.68 -19.28
C ARG A 283 -15.77 -0.23 -19.02
N GLU A 284 -16.70 -0.59 -19.91
CA GLU A 284 -18.12 -0.22 -19.77
C GLU A 284 -18.72 -0.74 -18.47
N ALA A 285 -18.43 -1.99 -18.13
CA ALA A 285 -18.87 -2.59 -16.88
C ALA A 285 -18.24 -1.92 -15.64
N LEU A 286 -16.96 -1.54 -15.67
CA LEU A 286 -16.33 -0.81 -14.57
C LEU A 286 -16.90 0.61 -14.41
N ASP A 287 -17.22 1.29 -15.50
CA ASP A 287 -17.83 2.62 -15.47
C ASP A 287 -19.26 2.56 -14.90
N GLY A 288 -20.06 1.56 -15.31
CA GLY A 288 -21.36 1.28 -14.72
C GLY A 288 -21.25 0.94 -13.24
N TYR A 289 -20.27 0.10 -12.88
CA TYR A 289 -20.00 -0.25 -11.49
C TYR A 289 -19.61 0.98 -10.66
N ALA A 290 -18.80 1.90 -11.18
CA ALA A 290 -18.39 3.12 -10.49
C ALA A 290 -19.58 4.05 -10.20
N GLN A 291 -20.61 4.04 -11.05
CA GLN A 291 -21.82 4.85 -10.91
C GLN A 291 -22.87 4.23 -9.98
N SER A 292 -22.83 2.91 -9.77
CA SER A 292 -23.75 2.19 -8.89
C SER A 292 -23.57 2.54 -7.40
N ALA A 293 -24.65 2.49 -6.63
CA ALA A 293 -24.58 2.57 -5.18
C ALA A 293 -23.89 1.34 -4.57
N VAL A 294 -23.38 1.46 -3.34
CA VAL A 294 -22.79 0.33 -2.61
C VAL A 294 -23.87 -0.72 -2.32
N GLY A 295 -23.68 -1.93 -2.81
CA GLY A 295 -24.62 -3.04 -2.72
C GLY A 295 -25.46 -3.27 -3.99
N GLU A 296 -25.42 -2.36 -4.96
CA GLU A 296 -26.27 -2.42 -6.16
C GLU A 296 -25.49 -2.76 -7.44
N GLY A 297 -24.16 -2.68 -7.43
CA GLY A 297 -23.32 -2.81 -8.63
C GLY A 297 -22.79 -4.21 -8.92
N ARG A 298 -23.39 -5.26 -8.34
CA ARG A 298 -22.80 -6.61 -8.38
C ARG A 298 -22.77 -7.19 -9.79
N ALA A 299 -23.80 -6.92 -10.60
CA ALA A 299 -23.90 -7.43 -11.96
C ALA A 299 -22.77 -6.85 -12.84
N GLU A 300 -22.58 -5.54 -12.79
CA GLU A 300 -21.52 -4.80 -13.48
C GLU A 300 -20.14 -5.28 -13.02
N LEU A 301 -19.94 -5.41 -11.71
CA LEU A 301 -18.68 -5.94 -11.17
C LEU A 301 -18.39 -7.35 -11.68
N SER A 302 -19.37 -8.25 -11.65
CA SER A 302 -19.21 -9.63 -12.13
C SER A 302 -18.84 -9.66 -13.61
N THR A 303 -19.49 -8.84 -14.44
CA THR A 303 -19.20 -8.69 -15.87
C THR A 303 -17.77 -8.20 -16.10
N ALA A 304 -17.34 -7.15 -15.39
CA ALA A 304 -15.99 -6.62 -15.48
C ALA A 304 -14.94 -7.67 -15.08
N LEU A 305 -15.15 -8.37 -13.95
CA LEU A 305 -14.23 -9.39 -13.47
C LEU A 305 -14.12 -10.57 -14.45
N ALA A 306 -15.22 -10.97 -15.09
CA ALA A 306 -15.21 -12.01 -16.11
C ALA A 306 -14.42 -11.58 -17.35
N ALA A 307 -14.69 -10.37 -17.88
CA ALA A 307 -14.02 -9.83 -19.05
C ALA A 307 -12.50 -9.67 -18.84
N LEU A 308 -12.08 -9.14 -17.69
CA LEU A 308 -10.65 -9.02 -17.35
C LEU A 308 -9.96 -10.38 -17.17
N ARG A 309 -10.66 -11.38 -16.65
CA ARG A 309 -10.11 -12.75 -16.50
C ARG A 309 -10.02 -13.50 -17.83
N ALA A 310 -10.90 -13.20 -18.78
CA ALA A 310 -10.83 -13.74 -20.13
C ALA A 310 -9.59 -13.24 -20.88
N VAL A 311 -9.22 -11.97 -20.67
CA VAL A 311 -7.94 -11.42 -21.14
C VAL A 311 -6.75 -12.11 -20.48
N ARG A 312 -6.76 -12.19 -19.15
CA ARG A 312 -5.70 -12.89 -18.41
C ARG A 312 -6.19 -13.43 -17.07
N PRO A 313 -6.05 -14.74 -16.80
CA PRO A 313 -6.34 -15.31 -15.49
C PRO A 313 -5.51 -14.64 -14.37
N PHE A 314 -6.14 -14.36 -13.24
CA PHE A 314 -5.51 -13.71 -12.09
C PHE A 314 -6.00 -14.33 -10.78
N PRO A 315 -5.12 -14.58 -9.79
CA PRO A 315 -5.47 -15.28 -8.55
C PRO A 315 -6.40 -14.46 -7.64
N ARG A 316 -6.47 -13.15 -7.83
CA ARG A 316 -7.31 -12.22 -7.07
C ARG A 316 -8.24 -11.48 -8.03
N PRO A 317 -9.26 -10.75 -7.55
CA PRO A 317 -10.04 -9.85 -8.40
C PRO A 317 -9.12 -8.84 -9.10
N PRO A 318 -9.11 -8.74 -10.46
CA PRO A 318 -8.24 -7.83 -11.21
C PRO A 318 -8.71 -6.36 -11.18
N VAL A 319 -9.32 -5.92 -10.08
CA VAL A 319 -9.90 -4.58 -9.90
C VAL A 319 -9.57 -4.10 -8.49
N GLN A 320 -9.25 -2.82 -8.37
CA GLN A 320 -9.14 -2.11 -7.10
C GLN A 320 -10.23 -1.02 -7.01
N VAL A 321 -10.80 -0.87 -5.82
CA VAL A 321 -11.82 0.14 -5.52
C VAL A 321 -11.40 0.92 -4.29
N ASP A 322 -11.42 2.24 -4.40
CA ASP A 322 -11.26 3.17 -3.29
C ASP A 322 -12.59 3.93 -3.11
N LEU A 323 -13.08 4.03 -1.87
CA LEU A 323 -14.41 4.61 -1.61
C LEU A 323 -14.30 6.01 -1.01
N LYS A 324 -14.99 6.99 -1.63
CA LYS A 324 -15.23 8.30 -1.03
C LYS A 324 -16.57 8.28 -0.31
N MET A 325 -16.55 8.52 0.99
CA MET A 325 -17.76 8.58 1.81
C MET A 325 -18.55 9.85 1.48
N ASP A 326 -19.87 9.70 1.33
CA ASP A 326 -20.80 10.83 1.36
C ASP A 326 -21.00 11.25 2.81
N ALA A 327 -20.00 11.98 3.32
CA ALA A 327 -20.04 12.47 4.69
C ALA A 327 -19.44 13.88 4.77
N SER A 328 -20.09 14.72 5.56
CA SER A 328 -19.62 16.05 5.95
C SER A 328 -19.48 16.08 7.46
N VAL A 329 -18.28 16.37 7.95
CA VAL A 329 -17.97 16.37 9.38
C VAL A 329 -17.23 17.64 9.76
N THR A 330 -17.72 18.28 10.81
CA THR A 330 -17.13 19.45 11.46
C THR A 330 -16.76 19.05 12.89
N LEU A 331 -15.45 19.05 13.17
CA LEU A 331 -14.91 18.76 14.49
C LEU A 331 -14.78 20.07 15.29
N PRO A 332 -14.99 20.08 16.61
CA PRO A 332 -14.72 21.25 17.44
C PRO A 332 -13.27 21.72 17.31
N GLN A 333 -13.04 23.04 17.41
CA GLN A 333 -11.70 23.62 17.48
C GLN A 333 -10.84 23.01 18.61
N ALA A 334 -11.48 22.58 19.70
CA ALA A 334 -10.81 21.91 20.82
C ALA A 334 -10.08 20.63 20.40
N VAL A 335 -10.60 19.89 19.41
CA VAL A 335 -9.94 18.70 18.86
C VAL A 335 -8.64 19.09 18.15
N GLY A 336 -8.64 20.20 17.40
CA GLY A 336 -7.43 20.73 16.78
C GLY A 336 -6.34 21.05 17.79
N ARG A 337 -6.69 21.75 18.88
CA ARG A 337 -5.75 22.06 19.98
C ARG A 337 -5.20 20.81 20.65
N GLU A 338 -6.04 19.81 20.86
CA GLU A 338 -5.60 18.52 21.42
C GLU A 338 -4.62 17.79 20.48
N LEU A 339 -4.85 17.84 19.17
CA LEU A 339 -3.92 17.28 18.17
C LEU A 339 -2.57 18.02 18.15
N GLU A 340 -2.56 19.34 18.30
CA GLU A 340 -1.34 20.15 18.42
C GLU A 340 -0.52 19.78 19.66
N GLU A 341 -1.19 19.59 20.80
CA GLU A 341 -0.57 19.14 22.05
C GLU A 341 -0.07 17.71 21.95
N CYS A 342 -0.86 16.81 21.37
CA CYS A 342 -0.47 15.42 21.11
C CYS A 342 0.78 15.34 20.20
N ALA A 343 0.78 16.06 19.07
CA ALA A 343 1.93 16.15 18.17
C ALA A 343 3.18 16.68 18.90
N THR A 344 3.02 17.72 19.71
CA THR A 344 4.11 18.31 20.50
C THR A 344 4.66 17.30 21.50
N THR A 345 3.80 16.58 22.23
CA THR A 345 4.20 15.55 23.20
C THR A 345 4.90 14.38 22.52
N LEU A 346 4.35 13.86 21.41
CA LEU A 346 4.99 12.80 20.61
C LEU A 346 6.37 13.22 20.12
N TRP A 347 6.51 14.45 19.62
CA TRP A 347 7.81 14.98 19.22
C TRP A 347 8.76 15.08 20.41
N ARG A 348 8.36 15.67 21.55
CA ARG A 348 9.19 15.79 22.75
C ARG A 348 9.69 14.45 23.27
N LEU A 349 8.84 13.42 23.22
CA LEU A 349 9.16 12.06 23.67
C LEU A 349 9.89 11.21 22.63
N SER A 350 9.88 11.60 21.35
CA SER A 350 10.56 10.83 20.31
C SER A 350 12.09 10.84 20.48
N PRO A 351 12.79 9.75 20.09
CA PRO A 351 14.24 9.63 20.29
C PRO A 351 15.03 10.82 19.74
N ARG A 352 16.01 11.29 20.53
CA ARG A 352 16.81 12.50 20.23
C ARG A 352 17.89 12.28 19.17
N THR A 353 18.09 11.05 18.70
CA THR A 353 19.14 10.73 17.71
C THR A 353 18.82 11.25 16.32
N GLY A 354 17.56 11.60 16.00
CA GLY A 354 17.13 12.10 14.68
C GLY A 354 17.29 11.10 13.52
N THR A 355 17.89 9.94 13.80
CA THR A 355 18.16 8.85 12.85
C THR A 355 17.91 7.52 13.53
N THR A 356 17.44 6.54 12.75
CA THR A 356 17.35 5.15 13.22
C THR A 356 18.75 4.59 13.47
N PRO A 357 18.95 3.65 14.40
CA PRO A 357 20.27 3.05 14.63
C PRO A 357 20.90 2.49 13.35
N ARG A 358 20.06 1.92 12.48
CA ARG A 358 20.44 1.42 11.15
C ARG A 358 21.02 2.52 10.26
N MET A 359 20.43 3.71 10.26
CA MET A 359 20.93 4.84 9.50
C MET A 359 22.13 5.50 10.16
N ALA A 360 22.26 5.44 11.49
CA ALA A 360 23.47 5.90 12.19
C ALA A 360 24.68 5.03 11.84
N ASP A 361 24.53 3.70 11.86
CA ASP A 361 25.56 2.74 11.44
C ASP A 361 25.95 2.97 9.96
N TYR A 362 24.96 3.18 9.09
CA TYR A 362 25.19 3.46 7.67
C TYR A 362 25.87 4.82 7.44
N THR A 363 25.52 5.85 8.22
CA THR A 363 26.17 7.17 8.19
C THR A 363 27.62 7.06 8.62
N LYS A 364 27.91 6.33 9.70
CA LYS A 364 29.28 6.08 10.14
C LYS A 364 30.09 5.35 9.07
N ALA A 365 29.55 4.30 8.47
CA ALA A 365 30.21 3.58 7.37
C ALA A 365 30.46 4.48 6.14
N PHE A 366 29.53 5.40 5.84
CA PHE A 366 29.71 6.41 4.80
C PHE A 366 30.86 7.37 5.14
N GLN A 367 30.90 7.90 6.36
CA GLN A 367 31.93 8.83 6.81
C GLN A 367 33.32 8.17 6.85
N GLU A 368 33.40 6.92 7.32
CA GLU A 368 34.65 6.14 7.35
C GLU A 368 35.20 5.89 5.94
N ARG A 369 34.32 5.66 4.96
CA ARG A 369 34.72 5.32 3.59
C ARG A 369 34.99 6.54 2.70
N TYR A 370 34.16 7.56 2.80
CA TYR A 370 34.13 8.69 1.85
C TYR A 370 34.50 10.03 2.49
N GLY A 371 34.66 10.08 3.82
CA GLY A 371 34.95 11.30 4.57
C GLY A 371 33.69 12.16 4.82
N LEU A 372 33.91 13.30 5.49
CA LEU A 372 32.84 14.21 5.93
C LEU A 372 32.53 15.35 4.93
N HIS A 373 33.44 15.60 3.98
CA HIS A 373 33.42 16.82 3.16
C HIS A 373 33.29 16.56 1.66
N HIS A 374 32.89 15.35 1.28
CA HIS A 374 32.73 14.95 -0.11
C HIS A 374 31.29 14.50 -0.40
N ALA A 375 30.72 15.03 -1.47
CA ALA A 375 29.50 14.49 -2.05
C ALA A 375 29.86 13.29 -2.94
N VAL A 376 29.16 12.17 -2.73
CA VAL A 376 29.32 10.95 -3.53
C VAL A 376 27.99 10.63 -4.19
N PRO A 377 27.95 10.30 -5.50
CA PRO A 377 26.71 9.94 -6.17
C PRO A 377 25.97 8.81 -5.44
N LEU A 378 24.65 8.96 -5.26
CA LEU A 378 23.85 7.98 -4.53
C LEU A 378 23.96 6.56 -5.13
N THR A 379 24.08 6.47 -6.46
CA THR A 379 24.28 5.22 -7.19
C THR A 379 25.59 4.53 -6.79
N ASP A 380 26.65 5.28 -6.55
CA ASP A 380 27.96 4.73 -6.17
C ASP A 380 27.96 4.28 -4.71
N VAL A 381 27.28 5.02 -3.84
CA VAL A 381 27.11 4.68 -2.43
C VAL A 381 26.27 3.41 -2.28
N THR A 382 25.15 3.33 -2.99
CA THR A 382 24.20 2.20 -2.88
C THR A 382 24.59 1.00 -3.72
N HIS A 383 25.65 1.10 -4.53
CA HIS A 383 26.12 0.00 -5.35
C HIS A 383 26.54 -1.21 -4.49
N PRO A 384 26.04 -2.43 -4.74
CA PRO A 384 26.25 -3.57 -3.85
C PRO A 384 27.68 -4.16 -3.89
N GLY A 385 28.43 -3.93 -4.98
CA GLY A 385 29.82 -4.41 -5.14
C GLY A 385 30.89 -3.38 -4.76
N THR A 386 30.81 -2.18 -5.31
CA THR A 386 31.79 -1.10 -5.12
C THR A 386 31.41 -0.09 -4.04
N GLY A 387 30.15 -0.01 -3.63
CA GLY A 387 29.65 0.93 -2.62
C GLY A 387 29.49 0.30 -1.24
N LEU A 388 28.62 0.90 -0.43
CA LEU A 388 28.14 0.36 0.84
C LEU A 388 26.94 -0.60 0.66
N GLY A 389 26.33 -0.61 -0.53
CA GLY A 389 25.06 -1.29 -0.77
C GLY A 389 23.88 -0.52 -0.17
N LEU A 390 22.65 -1.03 -0.32
CA LEU A 390 21.52 -0.44 0.39
C LEU A 390 21.68 -0.63 1.90
N PRO A 391 21.16 0.30 2.71
CA PRO A 391 20.56 0.12 4.02
C PRO A 391 20.70 -1.10 4.92
N THR A 392 21.07 -2.32 4.58
CA THR A 392 20.52 -3.56 5.19
C THR A 392 20.76 -3.72 6.70
N ALA A 393 19.92 -4.52 7.37
CA ALA A 393 20.05 -4.80 8.81
C ALA A 393 21.42 -5.41 9.21
N SER A 394 22.24 -5.79 8.23
CA SER A 394 23.69 -5.96 8.36
C SER A 394 24.33 -5.62 7.01
N PRO A 395 25.45 -4.87 6.96
CA PRO A 395 26.26 -4.76 5.75
C PRO A 395 26.86 -6.15 5.48
N GLY A 396 26.46 -6.82 4.40
CA GLY A 396 27.08 -8.06 3.93
C GLY A 396 26.50 -9.40 4.42
N GLY A 397 25.33 -9.44 5.07
CA GLY A 397 24.77 -10.69 5.64
C GLY A 397 23.28 -10.89 5.34
N THR A 398 22.89 -12.15 5.14
CA THR A 398 21.52 -12.61 4.87
C THR A 398 20.46 -11.96 5.76
N ALA A 399 19.33 -11.59 5.13
CA ALA A 399 18.12 -11.17 5.81
C ALA A 399 17.68 -12.26 6.80
N GLY A 400 17.87 -12.05 8.10
CA GLY A 400 17.52 -13.04 9.11
C GLY A 400 17.85 -12.68 10.55
N ALA A 401 18.83 -11.80 10.79
CA ALA A 401 19.10 -11.35 12.14
C ALA A 401 18.01 -10.34 12.58
N ARG A 402 16.99 -10.83 13.30
CA ARG A 402 16.17 -9.99 14.17
C ARG A 402 17.12 -9.33 15.19
N ARG A 403 17.59 -8.13 14.90
CA ARG A 403 18.30 -7.32 15.89
C ARG A 403 17.32 -7.08 17.04
N ARG A 404 17.78 -7.29 18.29
CA ARG A 404 16.96 -7.02 19.49
C ARG A 404 16.42 -5.59 19.41
N PRO A 405 15.21 -5.31 19.93
CA PRO A 405 14.73 -3.94 20.07
C PRO A 405 15.85 -3.10 20.69
N THR A 406 16.09 -1.90 20.14
CA THR A 406 17.02 -0.95 20.77
C THR A 406 16.55 -0.77 22.20
N GLU A 407 17.34 -1.21 23.17
CA GLU A 407 17.02 -1.02 24.59
C GLU A 407 16.84 0.48 24.82
N LEU A 408 15.76 0.86 25.51
CA LEU A 408 15.58 2.25 25.93
C LEU A 408 16.81 2.65 26.75
N PRO A 409 17.25 3.92 26.70
CA PRO A 409 18.25 4.39 27.64
C PRO A 409 17.83 4.01 29.07
N GLU A 410 18.72 3.45 29.88
CA GLU A 410 18.40 2.89 31.22
C GLU A 410 17.56 3.86 32.08
N ARG A 411 17.86 5.15 31.99
CA ARG A 411 17.11 6.21 32.71
C ARG A 411 15.66 6.33 32.26
N LEU A 412 15.40 6.21 30.95
CA LEU A 412 14.05 6.23 30.39
C LEU A 412 13.31 4.94 30.76
N ASP A 413 13.98 3.79 30.70
CA ASP A 413 13.40 2.50 31.09
C ASP A 413 12.98 2.51 32.56
N ALA A 414 13.85 2.98 33.47
CA ALA A 414 13.55 3.15 34.88
C ALA A 414 12.36 4.10 35.12
N ALA A 415 12.33 5.25 34.43
CA ALA A 415 11.23 6.21 34.56
C ALA A 415 9.89 5.64 34.08
N VAL A 416 9.88 4.89 32.97
CA VAL A 416 8.68 4.19 32.48
C VAL A 416 8.27 3.09 33.46
N GLY A 417 9.23 2.31 33.98
CA GLY A 417 9.00 1.27 34.98
C GLY A 417 8.36 1.81 36.25
N GLU A 418 8.83 2.93 36.77
CA GLU A 418 8.25 3.61 37.93
C GLU A 418 6.80 4.05 37.67
N LEU A 419 6.48 4.59 36.49
CA LEU A 419 5.10 4.97 36.14
C LEU A 419 4.17 3.75 36.04
N VAL A 420 4.64 2.67 35.40
CA VAL A 420 3.85 1.43 35.28
C VAL A 420 3.64 0.79 36.66
N GLN A 421 4.67 0.77 37.50
CA GLN A 421 4.57 0.25 38.86
C GLN A 421 3.55 1.05 39.69
N ASP A 422 3.62 2.38 39.64
CA ASP A 422 2.70 3.26 40.38
C ASP A 422 1.24 3.04 39.98
N VAL A 423 0.93 3.03 38.68
CA VAL A 423 -0.43 2.78 38.17
C VAL A 423 -0.91 1.37 38.54
N THR A 424 -0.03 0.37 38.53
CA THR A 424 -0.36 -1.00 38.92
C THR A 424 -0.68 -1.11 40.41
N LEU A 425 0.14 -0.50 41.28
CA LEU A 425 -0.06 -0.51 42.73
C LEU A 425 -1.36 0.19 43.14
N HIS A 426 -1.75 1.25 42.42
CA HIS A 426 -2.97 2.00 42.68
C HIS A 426 -4.20 1.46 41.93
N GLY A 427 -4.07 0.36 41.17
CA GLY A 427 -5.17 -0.26 40.42
C GLY A 427 -5.71 0.60 39.27
N ALA A 428 -4.98 1.64 38.86
CA ALA A 428 -5.32 2.46 37.71
C ALA A 428 -5.06 1.69 36.40
N ARG A 429 -5.75 2.07 35.33
CA ARG A 429 -5.64 1.43 34.01
C ARG A 429 -4.96 2.30 32.95
N GLU A 430 -4.66 3.54 33.30
CA GLU A 430 -4.16 4.56 32.38
C GLU A 430 -3.01 5.34 33.05
N ILE A 431 -2.01 5.72 32.26
CA ILE A 431 -0.96 6.67 32.64
C ILE A 431 -1.28 7.98 31.93
N VAL A 432 -1.50 9.06 32.68
CA VAL A 432 -1.76 10.39 32.12
C VAL A 432 -0.43 11.07 31.78
N LEU A 433 -0.22 11.40 30.51
CA LEU A 433 0.97 12.13 30.06
C LEU A 433 0.74 13.64 30.18
N ASP A 434 0.71 14.15 31.41
CA ASP A 434 0.66 15.59 31.67
C ASP A 434 2.01 16.28 31.44
N ALA A 435 2.08 17.59 31.70
CA ALA A 435 3.31 18.38 31.50
C ALA A 435 4.47 17.91 32.39
N GLU A 436 4.18 17.46 33.62
CA GLU A 436 5.19 16.98 34.57
C GLU A 436 5.75 15.63 34.13
N THR A 437 4.87 14.67 33.84
CA THR A 437 5.19 13.33 33.37
C THR A 437 5.93 13.38 32.04
N THR A 438 5.44 14.18 31.09
CA THR A 438 6.11 14.41 29.80
C THR A 438 7.49 15.02 30.01
N GLY A 439 7.62 16.02 30.89
CA GLY A 439 8.91 16.64 31.22
C GLY A 439 9.89 15.67 31.88
N ARG A 440 9.41 14.79 32.76
CA ARG A 440 10.21 13.74 33.41
C ARG A 440 10.72 12.73 32.39
N LEU A 441 9.85 12.22 31.52
CA LEU A 441 10.22 11.28 30.46
C LEU A 441 11.17 11.93 29.45
N GLU A 442 10.93 13.20 29.07
CA GLU A 442 11.82 13.93 28.18
C GLU A 442 13.23 14.09 28.79
N ARG A 443 13.33 14.44 30.08
CA ARG A 443 14.63 14.54 30.79
C ARG A 443 15.32 13.19 30.87
N ALA A 444 14.58 12.11 31.15
CA ALA A 444 15.11 10.75 31.19
C ALA A 444 15.62 10.29 29.81
N ALA A 445 15.02 10.77 28.73
CA ALA A 445 15.42 10.50 27.36
C ALA A 445 16.61 11.36 26.87
N ARG A 446 17.13 12.32 27.66
CA ARG A 446 18.27 13.15 27.25
C ARG A 446 19.57 12.35 27.26
N LEU A 447 20.27 12.37 26.13
CA LEU A 447 21.63 11.84 26.01
C LEU A 447 22.66 12.94 26.35
N PRO A 448 23.78 12.62 27.03
CA PRO A 448 24.76 13.61 27.51
C PRO A 448 25.41 14.51 26.43
N ALA A 449 25.38 14.10 25.17
CA ALA A 449 26.05 14.78 24.05
C ALA A 449 25.11 15.56 23.11
N ALA A 450 23.81 15.63 23.40
CA ALA A 450 22.78 16.16 22.49
C ALA A 450 22.17 17.48 22.98
N ASP A 451 23.00 18.53 23.08
CA ASP A 451 22.59 19.91 23.40
C ASP A 451 22.30 20.78 22.16
N ALA A 452 22.26 20.18 20.96
CA ALA A 452 21.79 20.91 19.78
C ALA A 452 20.30 21.28 19.95
N ALA A 453 19.98 22.56 19.68
CA ALA A 453 18.60 23.04 19.66
C ALA A 453 17.77 22.17 18.70
N ARG A 454 16.77 21.46 19.24
CA ARG A 454 15.93 20.56 18.47
C ARG A 454 14.88 21.38 17.75
N VAL A 455 14.87 21.32 16.42
CA VAL A 455 13.82 21.92 15.60
C VAL A 455 12.74 20.84 15.36
N PRO A 456 11.45 21.15 15.54
CA PRO A 456 10.36 20.29 15.08
C PRO A 456 10.49 19.99 13.58
N PRO A 457 10.09 18.80 13.09
CA PRO A 457 9.96 18.58 11.66
C PRO A 457 8.92 19.53 11.05
N ASP A 458 9.07 19.82 9.75
CA ASP A 458 8.17 20.75 9.02
C ASP A 458 6.71 20.29 9.05
N SER A 459 6.46 18.99 9.18
CA SER A 459 5.12 18.42 9.32
C SER A 459 5.13 17.12 10.13
N LEU A 460 3.96 16.79 10.67
CA LEU A 460 3.68 15.50 11.30
C LEU A 460 2.29 15.03 10.86
N GLU A 461 2.21 13.87 10.21
CA GLU A 461 0.95 13.20 9.92
C GLU A 461 0.57 12.32 11.11
N LEU A 462 -0.57 12.62 11.74
CA LEU A 462 -1.14 11.86 12.86
C LEU A 462 -2.18 10.83 12.40
#